data_AF-A0A9X3END1-F1
#
_entry.id   AF-A0A9X3END1-F1
#
_cell.length_a   1.000
_cell.length_b   1.000
_cell.length_c   1.000
_cell.angle_alpha   90.00
_cell.angle_beta   90.00
_cell.angle_gamma   90.00
#
_symmetry.space_group_name_H-M   'P 1'
#
loop_
_entity.id
_entity.type
_entity.pdbx_description
1 polymer ?
#
loop_
_entity_poly.entity_id
_entity_poly.type
_entity_poly.pdbx_seq_one_letter_code
_entity_poly.pdbx_strand_id
1 'polypeptide(L)'
;MNRREFRRAAMPRAPQWLLLLLVSACSRGSFGGEVTNPDTAAPEKGGKTTGAEAGAAAPKIKHERVVFHWTSGDDSLSGRLKTKLPDGESFEGRYHEITKTASVAEYGDFYNAWYADPWVGPTWYWGGAWPYYDTVEEFITRNTGKVVATLDGDRGDKMRCHFTLDDPDRGIKGGGTGECQLSNGERITSRFEPQ
;
A
#
# COMPACT_ATOMS: atom_id res chain seq x y z
N MET A 1 21.64 49.24 -65.41
CA MET A 1 22.33 49.40 -64.10
C MET A 1 21.31 49.80 -63.05
N ASN A 2 20.91 48.87 -62.17
CA ASN A 2 20.76 49.07 -60.71
C ASN A 2 20.12 47.84 -60.05
N ARG A 3 20.92 47.15 -59.21
CA ARG A 3 20.50 46.05 -58.33
C ARG A 3 19.69 46.63 -57.16
N ARG A 4 18.50 46.09 -56.88
CA ARG A 4 17.86 46.21 -55.56
C ARG A 4 17.93 44.83 -54.89
N GLU A 5 18.66 44.79 -53.78
CA GLU A 5 18.93 43.58 -53.03
C GLU A 5 17.72 43.16 -52.19
N PHE A 6 17.30 41.90 -52.36
CA PHE A 6 16.40 41.22 -51.43
C PHE A 6 17.16 40.88 -50.15
N ARG A 7 16.90 41.62 -49.07
CA ARG A 7 17.32 41.21 -47.72
C ARG A 7 16.49 39.99 -47.30
N ARG A 8 17.12 38.81 -47.31
CA ARG A 8 16.59 37.63 -46.61
C ARG A 8 16.60 37.90 -45.10
N ALA A 9 15.43 37.88 -44.47
CA ALA A 9 15.34 37.81 -43.02
C ALA A 9 15.93 36.47 -42.56
N ALA A 10 17.01 36.52 -41.79
CA ALA A 10 17.54 35.36 -41.08
C ALA A 10 16.59 35.03 -39.93
N MET A 11 15.93 33.87 -40.00
CA MET A 11 15.24 33.31 -38.84
C MET A 11 16.29 32.91 -37.78
N PRO A 12 16.14 33.29 -36.51
CA PRO A 12 17.03 32.80 -35.47
C PRO A 12 16.79 31.29 -35.28
N ARG A 13 17.85 30.49 -35.44
CA ARG A 13 17.87 29.07 -35.05
C ARG A 13 17.62 29.00 -33.55
N ALA A 14 16.51 28.39 -33.15
CA ALA A 14 16.27 28.03 -31.76
C ALA A 14 17.37 27.07 -31.27
N PRO A 15 17.96 27.29 -30.08
CA PRO A 15 19.00 26.42 -29.55
C PRO A 15 18.39 25.06 -29.15
N GLN A 16 19.00 23.98 -29.64
CA GLN A 16 18.57 22.58 -29.48
C GLN A 16 18.78 22.02 -28.05
N TRP A 17 18.96 22.87 -27.05
CA TRP A 17 19.44 22.50 -25.71
C TRP A 17 18.51 22.96 -24.59
N LEU A 18 17.20 22.69 -24.67
CA LEU A 18 16.35 22.75 -23.46
C LEU A 18 15.01 22.03 -23.66
N LEU A 19 15.04 20.71 -23.68
CA LEU A 19 13.86 19.85 -23.47
C LEU A 19 14.30 18.61 -22.69
N LEU A 20 14.89 18.85 -21.51
CA LEU A 20 14.94 17.85 -20.45
C LEU A 20 13.55 17.85 -19.80
N LEU A 21 12.62 17.10 -20.41
CA LEU A 21 11.49 16.56 -19.65
C LEU A 21 12.12 15.69 -18.56
N LEU A 22 12.17 16.19 -17.34
CA LEU A 22 12.30 15.35 -16.14
C LEU A 22 11.05 14.48 -16.11
N VAL A 23 11.06 13.40 -16.88
CA VAL A 23 10.13 12.30 -16.68
C VAL A 23 10.50 11.77 -15.30
N SER A 24 9.73 12.14 -14.27
CA SER A 24 9.85 11.52 -12.96
C SER A 24 9.65 10.03 -13.19
N ALA A 25 10.74 9.26 -13.14
CA ALA A 25 10.67 7.86 -13.50
C ALA A 25 9.86 7.15 -12.42
N CYS A 26 8.66 6.66 -12.77
CA CYS A 26 7.88 5.81 -11.88
C CYS A 26 8.77 4.68 -11.36
N SER A 27 8.95 4.64 -10.03
CA SER A 27 9.63 3.55 -9.35
C SER A 27 8.69 2.36 -9.24
N ARG A 28 9.23 1.15 -9.25
CA ARG A 28 8.46 -0.09 -9.19
C ARG A 28 9.26 -1.16 -8.49
N GLY A 29 8.57 -2.11 -7.89
CA GLY A 29 9.19 -3.22 -7.18
C GLY A 29 8.20 -4.31 -6.83
N SER A 30 8.68 -5.29 -6.06
CA SER A 30 7.85 -6.39 -5.57
C SER A 30 8.31 -6.88 -4.22
N PHE A 31 7.41 -7.47 -3.45
CA PHE A 31 7.75 -8.13 -2.20
C PHE A 31 6.85 -9.32 -1.91
N GLY A 32 7.36 -10.21 -1.04
CA GLY A 32 6.63 -11.40 -0.62
C GLY A 32 5.74 -11.13 0.60
N GLY A 33 4.63 -11.85 0.67
CA GLY A 33 3.82 -12.02 1.86
C GLY A 33 3.52 -13.49 2.13
N GLU A 34 3.20 -13.80 3.38
CA GLU A 34 2.80 -15.13 3.83
C GLU A 34 1.35 -15.08 4.32
N VAL A 35 0.48 -15.94 3.77
CA VAL A 35 -0.92 -15.99 4.19
C VAL A 35 -0.98 -16.67 5.56
N THR A 36 -1.48 -15.94 6.54
CA THR A 36 -1.73 -16.43 7.89
C THR A 36 -3.24 -16.53 8.10
N ASN A 37 -3.72 -17.67 8.60
CA ASN A 37 -5.12 -17.80 8.95
C ASN A 37 -5.35 -17.11 10.33
N PRO A 38 -6.47 -16.39 10.54
CA PRO A 38 -6.74 -15.69 11.80
C PRO A 38 -6.73 -16.60 13.03
N ASP A 39 -7.01 -17.89 12.88
CA ASP A 39 -6.99 -18.88 13.98
C ASP A 39 -5.57 -19.25 14.47
N THR A 40 -4.53 -18.75 13.82
CA THR A 40 -3.12 -19.01 14.18
C THR A 40 -2.44 -17.86 14.92
N ALA A 41 -3.15 -16.75 15.17
CA ALA A 41 -2.67 -15.74 16.10
C ALA A 41 -2.61 -16.37 17.50
N ALA A 42 -1.40 -16.76 17.92
CA ALA A 42 -1.18 -17.38 19.21
C ALA A 42 -1.81 -16.50 20.31
N PRO A 43 -2.64 -17.05 21.22
CA PRO A 43 -3.10 -16.28 22.35
C PRO A 43 -1.88 -15.84 23.17
N GLU A 44 -1.75 -14.53 23.36
CA GLU A 44 -0.77 -13.94 24.25
C GLU A 44 -0.93 -14.60 25.63
N LYS A 45 0.17 -15.09 26.21
CA LYS A 45 0.17 -15.92 27.42
C LYS A 45 -0.61 -15.25 28.56
N GLY A 46 -1.78 -15.80 28.88
CA GLY A 46 -2.49 -15.43 30.11
C GLY A 46 -3.89 -16.02 30.19
N GLY A 47 -4.05 -17.28 30.60
CA GLY A 47 -5.37 -17.82 30.88
C GLY A 47 -5.41 -19.31 31.19
N LYS A 48 -5.85 -19.63 32.41
CA LYS A 48 -5.94 -20.94 33.06
C LYS A 48 -6.78 -21.96 32.26
N THR A 49 -6.28 -23.18 32.11
CA THR A 49 -6.93 -24.32 31.43
C THR A 49 -8.12 -24.90 32.19
N THR A 50 -9.26 -25.04 31.51
CA THR A 50 -10.30 -26.04 31.76
C THR A 50 -10.74 -26.64 30.43
N GLY A 51 -11.01 -27.95 30.41
CA GLY A 51 -10.87 -28.83 29.24
C GLY A 51 -11.99 -28.85 28.18
N ALA A 52 -11.78 -29.77 27.21
CA ALA A 52 -12.58 -30.15 26.03
C ALA A 52 -12.47 -29.17 24.84
N GLU A 53 -12.26 -29.58 23.58
CA GLU A 53 -12.62 -30.81 22.87
C GLU A 53 -11.53 -31.26 21.87
N ALA A 54 -11.37 -32.58 21.72
CA ALA A 54 -10.61 -33.18 20.64
C ALA A 54 -11.47 -33.21 19.36
N GLY A 55 -10.98 -32.61 18.27
CA GLY A 55 -11.56 -32.84 16.94
C GLY A 55 -11.92 -31.61 16.11
N ALA A 56 -11.08 -30.59 16.06
CA ALA A 56 -10.99 -29.74 14.87
C ALA A 56 -9.61 -29.97 14.27
N ALA A 57 -9.55 -30.47 13.03
CA ALA A 57 -8.30 -30.40 12.30
C ALA A 57 -7.88 -28.92 12.27
N ALA A 58 -6.68 -28.62 12.75
CA ALA A 58 -6.11 -27.29 12.60
C ALA A 58 -6.29 -26.87 11.12
N PRO A 59 -6.79 -25.66 10.83
CA PRO A 59 -7.00 -25.25 9.46
C PRO A 59 -5.67 -25.39 8.71
N LYS A 60 -5.68 -26.20 7.64
CA LYS A 60 -4.47 -26.45 6.85
C LYS A 60 -4.05 -25.11 6.23
N ILE A 61 -3.01 -24.49 6.76
CA ILE A 61 -2.29 -23.40 6.09
C ILE A 61 -1.97 -23.89 4.67
N LYS A 62 -2.50 -23.23 3.64
CA LYS A 62 -2.45 -23.75 2.26
C LYS A 62 -1.55 -22.96 1.31
N HIS A 63 -0.77 -21.99 1.79
CA HIS A 63 -0.13 -21.03 0.87
C HIS A 63 1.37 -20.81 1.03
N GLU A 64 1.98 -20.61 -0.14
CA GLU A 64 3.32 -20.98 -0.58
C GLU A 64 4.24 -19.76 -0.76
N ARG A 65 3.77 -18.56 -0.33
CA ARG A 65 4.23 -17.18 -0.62
C ARG A 65 3.33 -16.48 -1.64
N VAL A 66 2.83 -15.30 -1.28
CA VAL A 66 2.11 -14.35 -2.15
C VAL A 66 3.12 -13.27 -2.59
N VAL A 67 2.98 -12.73 -3.81
CA VAL A 67 3.85 -11.65 -4.29
C VAL A 67 3.03 -10.41 -4.60
N PHE A 68 3.36 -9.33 -3.91
CA PHE A 68 2.83 -7.99 -4.19
C PHE A 68 3.75 -7.28 -5.18
N HIS A 69 3.16 -6.54 -6.11
CA HIS A 69 3.87 -5.64 -7.01
C HIS A 69 3.37 -4.23 -6.80
N TRP A 70 4.29 -3.27 -6.72
CA TRP A 70 3.98 -1.87 -6.53
C TRP A 70 4.56 -1.01 -7.66
N THR A 71 3.93 0.12 -7.90
CA THR A 71 4.43 1.17 -8.81
C THR A 71 4.06 2.53 -8.25
N SER A 72 5.04 3.42 -8.10
CA SER A 72 4.82 4.76 -7.58
C SER A 72 4.06 5.61 -8.60
N GLY A 73 3.16 6.44 -8.10
CA GLY A 73 2.56 7.54 -8.82
C GLY A 73 3.53 8.71 -8.98
N ASP A 74 3.05 9.75 -9.66
CA ASP A 74 3.84 10.95 -9.96
C ASP A 74 4.17 11.79 -8.72
N ASP A 75 3.33 11.70 -7.68
CA ASP A 75 3.48 12.38 -6.39
C ASP A 75 4.50 11.71 -5.47
N SER A 76 5.01 10.52 -5.83
CA SER A 76 5.86 9.62 -5.03
C SER A 76 5.28 9.13 -3.70
N LEU A 77 4.23 9.77 -3.17
CA LEU A 77 3.56 9.44 -1.91
C LEU A 77 2.37 8.49 -2.11
N SER A 78 1.98 8.22 -3.34
CA SER A 78 0.94 7.24 -3.63
C SER A 78 1.35 6.36 -4.80
N GLY A 79 0.58 5.32 -5.07
CA GLY A 79 0.83 4.46 -6.21
C GLY A 79 -0.15 3.31 -6.33
N ARG A 80 0.18 2.36 -7.20
CA ARG A 80 -0.59 1.14 -7.43
C ARG A 80 0.02 -0.02 -6.65
N LEU A 81 -0.83 -0.84 -6.06
CA LEU A 81 -0.46 -2.12 -5.46
C LEU A 81 -1.33 -3.21 -6.09
N LYS A 82 -0.72 -4.33 -6.45
CA LYS A 82 -1.43 -5.49 -7.01
C LYS A 82 -0.85 -6.80 -6.49
N THR A 83 -1.69 -7.81 -6.42
CA THR A 83 -1.29 -9.17 -6.06
C THR A 83 -2.24 -10.18 -6.69
N LYS A 84 -1.80 -11.44 -6.78
CA LYS A 84 -2.66 -12.57 -7.14
C LYS A 84 -2.53 -13.64 -6.08
N LEU A 85 -3.65 -14.03 -5.50
CA LEU A 85 -3.69 -15.06 -4.47
C LEU A 85 -3.63 -16.46 -5.09
N PRO A 86 -3.25 -17.50 -4.32
CA PRO A 86 -3.09 -18.85 -4.88
C PRO A 86 -4.41 -19.53 -5.27
N ASP A 87 -5.54 -19.06 -4.76
CA ASP A 87 -6.89 -19.42 -5.22
C ASP A 87 -7.24 -18.80 -6.60
N GLY A 88 -6.33 -17.98 -7.12
CA GLY A 88 -6.38 -17.35 -8.42
C GLY A 88 -7.10 -16.01 -8.48
N GLU A 89 -7.62 -15.47 -7.37
CA GLU A 89 -8.21 -14.13 -7.35
C GLU A 89 -7.10 -13.07 -7.47
N SER A 90 -7.35 -12.05 -8.30
CA SER A 90 -6.42 -10.93 -8.50
C SER A 90 -6.94 -9.70 -7.78
N PHE A 91 -6.06 -9.03 -7.04
CA PHE A 91 -6.37 -7.81 -6.31
C PHE A 91 -5.56 -6.65 -6.86
N GLU A 92 -6.20 -5.49 -7.02
CA GLU A 92 -5.52 -4.27 -7.43
C GLU A 92 -6.12 -3.03 -6.78
N GLY A 93 -5.26 -2.07 -6.43
CA GLY A 93 -5.67 -0.93 -5.62
C GLY A 93 -4.69 0.23 -5.63
N ARG A 94 -4.93 1.18 -4.72
CA ARG A 94 -4.04 2.31 -4.44
C ARG A 94 -3.40 2.15 -3.08
N TYR A 95 -2.13 2.53 -2.97
CA TYR A 95 -1.47 2.75 -1.69
C TYR A 95 -1.18 4.24 -1.49
N HIS A 96 -1.11 4.67 -0.24
CA HIS A 96 -0.79 6.02 0.19
C HIS A 96 0.20 5.99 1.36
N GLU A 97 1.29 6.74 1.24
CA GLU A 97 2.28 6.98 2.28
C GLU A 97 1.82 8.14 3.16
N ILE A 98 1.54 7.86 4.43
CA ILE A 98 1.08 8.86 5.38
C ILE A 98 2.28 9.75 5.75
N THR A 99 2.18 11.03 5.42
CA THR A 99 3.19 12.05 5.74
C THR A 99 2.54 13.22 6.47
N LYS A 100 3.33 14.03 7.19
CA LYS A 100 2.80 15.26 7.83
C LYS A 100 2.28 16.29 6.83
N THR A 101 2.60 16.14 5.55
CA THR A 101 2.13 16.99 4.45
C THR A 101 0.88 16.43 3.77
N ALA A 102 0.38 15.27 4.21
CA ALA A 102 -0.85 14.67 3.71
C ALA A 102 -2.04 15.61 3.89
N SER A 103 -2.88 15.71 2.85
CA SER A 103 -4.13 16.46 2.90
C SER A 103 -5.17 15.72 3.74
N VAL A 104 -5.72 16.37 4.75
CA VAL A 104 -6.85 15.86 5.55
C VAL A 104 -8.04 15.49 4.67
N ALA A 105 -8.34 16.30 3.66
CA ALA A 105 -9.45 16.05 2.74
C ALA A 105 -9.20 14.78 1.89
N GLU A 106 -7.96 14.58 1.43
CA GLU A 106 -7.59 13.41 0.62
C GLU A 106 -7.61 12.12 1.45
N TYR A 107 -7.12 12.19 2.70
CA TYR A 107 -7.11 11.05 3.60
C TYR A 107 -8.45 10.79 4.27
N GLY A 108 -9.36 11.76 4.31
CA GLY A 108 -10.67 11.61 4.95
C GLY A 108 -11.56 10.58 4.25
N ASP A 109 -11.63 10.63 2.92
CA ASP A 109 -12.39 9.66 2.13
C ASP A 109 -11.80 8.24 2.26
N PHE A 110 -10.47 8.16 2.22
CA PHE A 110 -9.75 6.91 2.45
C PHE A 110 -9.99 6.36 3.86
N TYR A 111 -9.86 7.20 4.89
CA TYR A 111 -10.06 6.83 6.30
C TYR A 111 -11.46 6.26 6.50
N ASN A 112 -12.50 6.94 6.01
CA ASN A 112 -13.87 6.47 6.13
C ASN A 112 -14.08 5.11 5.44
N ALA A 113 -13.58 4.95 4.21
CA ALA A 113 -13.66 3.69 3.47
C ALA A 113 -12.85 2.55 4.13
N TRP A 114 -11.72 2.89 4.77
CA TRP A 114 -10.86 1.94 5.47
C TRP A 114 -11.53 1.33 6.70
N TYR A 115 -12.38 2.11 7.38
CA TYR A 115 -13.07 1.72 8.61
C TYR A 115 -14.53 1.27 8.40
N ALA A 116 -15.14 1.56 7.24
CA ALA A 116 -16.46 1.05 6.89
C ALA A 116 -16.45 -0.46 6.55
N ASP A 117 -17.57 -1.15 6.77
CA ASP A 117 -17.84 -2.54 6.33
C ASP A 117 -17.34 -2.78 4.89
N PRO A 118 -16.71 -3.93 4.56
CA PRO A 118 -17.21 -5.27 4.87
C PRO A 118 -16.22 -6.20 5.60
N TRP A 119 -15.35 -5.68 6.45
CA TRP A 119 -14.24 -6.45 7.03
C TRP A 119 -14.71 -7.44 8.11
N VAL A 120 -14.63 -8.74 7.83
CA VAL A 120 -14.91 -9.79 8.83
C VAL A 120 -13.70 -9.99 9.76
N GLY A 121 -13.95 -10.00 11.08
CA GLY A 121 -12.95 -10.31 12.12
C GLY A 121 -12.75 -9.20 13.15
N PRO A 122 -11.96 -9.45 14.21
CA PRO A 122 -11.64 -8.43 15.22
C PRO A 122 -10.94 -7.25 14.55
N THR A 123 -11.15 -6.06 15.08
CA THR A 123 -10.62 -4.85 14.45
C THR A 123 -9.10 -4.93 14.33
N TRP A 124 -8.62 -4.61 13.15
CA TRP A 124 -7.26 -4.91 12.72
C TRP A 124 -6.39 -3.65 12.71
N TYR A 125 -5.30 -3.70 13.48
CA TYR A 125 -4.44 -2.55 13.76
C TYR A 125 -2.96 -2.90 13.88
N TRP A 126 -2.14 -1.85 13.86
CA TRP A 126 -0.73 -1.82 14.21
C TRP A 126 -0.44 -2.24 15.67
N GLY A 127 -0.46 -3.54 15.97
CA GLY A 127 0.18 -4.10 17.18
C GLY A 127 -0.59 -3.98 18.50
N GLY A 128 -1.93 -4.00 18.50
CA GLY A 128 -2.74 -4.11 19.72
C GLY A 128 -4.04 -3.28 19.69
N ALA A 129 -4.75 -3.26 20.83
CA ALA A 129 -5.94 -2.43 21.01
C ALA A 129 -5.58 -0.94 20.90
N TRP A 130 -6.20 -0.22 19.95
CA TRP A 130 -5.95 1.20 19.71
C TRP A 130 -7.23 2.04 19.77
N PRO A 131 -7.15 3.29 20.26
CA PRO A 131 -8.25 4.24 20.24
C PRO A 131 -8.62 4.61 18.81
N TYR A 132 -9.93 4.66 18.56
CA TYR A 132 -10.50 5.48 17.50
C TYR A 132 -9.90 6.90 17.60
N TYR A 133 -9.35 7.43 16.52
CA TYR A 133 -8.95 8.83 16.48
C TYR A 133 -10.18 9.67 16.15
N ASP A 134 -10.40 10.71 16.94
CA ASP A 134 -11.55 11.60 16.73
C ASP A 134 -11.37 12.46 15.45
N THR A 135 -10.15 12.53 14.90
CA THR A 135 -9.84 13.35 13.70
C THR A 135 -8.84 12.68 12.75
N VAL A 136 -8.92 13.04 11.46
CA VAL A 136 -8.00 12.58 10.40
C VAL A 136 -6.61 13.20 10.60
N GLU A 137 -6.52 14.42 11.13
CA GLU A 137 -5.27 15.09 11.49
C GLU A 137 -4.45 14.29 12.52
N GLU A 138 -5.12 13.76 13.54
CA GLU A 138 -4.48 12.93 14.56
C GLU A 138 -3.98 11.62 13.94
N PHE A 139 -4.78 11.00 13.08
CA PHE A 139 -4.38 9.82 12.31
C PHE A 139 -3.11 10.08 11.49
N ILE A 140 -3.06 11.18 10.71
CA ILE A 140 -1.90 11.55 9.89
C ILE A 140 -0.65 11.75 10.78
N THR A 141 -0.80 12.48 11.88
CA THR A 141 0.31 12.82 12.77
C THR A 141 0.91 11.57 13.41
N ARG A 142 0.09 10.65 13.91
CA ARG A 142 0.58 9.43 14.59
C ARG A 142 1.09 8.36 13.63
N ASN A 143 0.62 8.36 12.38
CA ASN A 143 0.96 7.35 11.38
C ASN A 143 1.94 7.85 10.31
N THR A 144 2.56 9.02 10.49
CA THR A 144 3.63 9.49 9.59
C THR A 144 4.72 8.42 9.46
N GLY A 145 5.11 8.11 8.22
CA GLY A 145 6.07 7.03 7.91
C GLY A 145 5.44 5.64 7.78
N LYS A 146 4.12 5.57 7.70
CA LYS A 146 3.38 4.34 7.40
C LYS A 146 2.72 4.43 6.03
N VAL A 147 2.33 3.28 5.50
CA VAL A 147 1.60 3.14 4.23
C VAL A 147 0.32 2.38 4.49
N VAL A 148 -0.72 2.77 3.78
CA VAL A 148 -2.03 2.11 3.79
C VAL A 148 -2.49 1.90 2.35
N ALA A 149 -3.16 0.77 2.07
CA ALA A 149 -3.57 0.44 0.71
C ALA A 149 -4.88 -0.35 0.64
N THR A 150 -5.84 0.10 -0.18
CA THR A 150 -7.11 -0.62 -0.43
C THR A 150 -7.08 -1.19 -1.83
N LEU A 151 -7.36 -2.48 -1.96
CA LEU A 151 -7.40 -3.22 -3.21
C LEU A 151 -8.75 -3.89 -3.38
N ASP A 152 -9.25 -3.89 -4.61
CA ASP A 152 -10.46 -4.61 -5.01
C ASP A 152 -10.06 -5.90 -5.72
N GLY A 153 -10.72 -7.00 -5.35
CA GLY A 153 -10.57 -8.30 -5.96
C GLY A 153 -11.44 -8.45 -7.21
N ASP A 154 -10.94 -9.20 -8.20
CA ASP A 154 -11.65 -9.45 -9.45
C ASP A 154 -12.85 -10.43 -9.30
N ARG A 155 -13.09 -10.95 -8.10
CA ARG A 155 -14.25 -11.80 -7.76
C ARG A 155 -15.16 -11.22 -6.68
N GLY A 156 -14.91 -9.97 -6.27
CA GLY A 156 -15.76 -9.21 -5.35
C GLY A 156 -15.26 -9.14 -3.91
N ASP A 157 -14.19 -9.85 -3.56
CA ASP A 157 -13.51 -9.65 -2.28
C ASP A 157 -12.74 -8.33 -2.27
N LYS A 158 -12.44 -7.83 -1.07
CA LYS A 158 -11.63 -6.63 -0.85
C LYS A 158 -10.41 -6.97 -0.02
N MET A 159 -9.34 -6.21 -0.18
CA MET A 159 -8.12 -6.34 0.61
C MET A 159 -7.67 -4.97 1.09
N ARG A 160 -7.38 -4.87 2.38
CA ARG A 160 -6.75 -3.69 2.98
C ARG A 160 -5.39 -4.06 3.55
N CYS A 161 -4.37 -3.24 3.32
CA CYS A 161 -2.98 -3.44 3.76
C CYS A 161 -2.43 -2.28 4.57
N HIS A 162 -1.68 -2.54 5.63
CA HIS A 162 -0.95 -1.50 6.35
C HIS A 162 0.54 -1.87 6.44
N PHE A 163 1.44 -0.96 6.04
CA PHE A 163 2.91 -1.11 6.10
C PHE A 163 3.57 -0.04 6.99
N THR A 164 4.57 -0.43 7.79
CA THR A 164 5.46 0.46 8.55
C THR A 164 6.78 0.40 7.82
N LEU A 165 7.22 1.56 7.32
CA LEU A 165 8.43 1.66 6.52
C LEU A 165 9.66 1.61 7.43
N ASP A 166 10.69 0.89 6.98
CA ASP A 166 12.00 0.90 7.64
C ASP A 166 12.73 2.23 7.35
N ASP A 167 12.55 2.78 6.15
CA ASP A 167 13.06 4.09 5.72
C ASP A 167 11.94 4.92 5.05
N PRO A 168 11.22 5.75 5.84
CA PRO A 168 10.15 6.59 5.34
C PRO A 168 10.56 7.61 4.26
N ASP A 169 11.79 8.12 4.29
CA ASP A 169 12.27 9.13 3.31
C ASP A 169 12.43 8.51 1.93
N ARG A 170 12.65 7.19 1.88
CA ARG A 170 12.66 6.42 0.64
C ARG A 170 11.29 5.87 0.25
N GLY A 171 10.27 5.99 1.09
CA GLY A 171 8.94 5.45 0.81
C GLY A 171 8.93 3.92 0.74
N ILE A 172 7.99 3.34 -0.03
CA ILE A 172 7.82 1.87 -0.10
C ILE A 172 9.07 1.10 -0.62
N LYS A 173 9.94 1.72 -1.41
CA LYS A 173 11.23 1.14 -1.83
C LYS A 173 12.25 1.08 -0.69
N GLY A 174 12.02 1.80 0.42
CA GLY A 174 12.85 1.83 1.61
C GLY A 174 12.76 0.56 2.46
N GLY A 175 11.90 -0.39 2.12
CA GLY A 175 11.67 -1.59 2.92
C GLY A 175 10.67 -1.35 4.05
N GLY A 176 10.28 -2.43 4.73
CA GLY A 176 9.33 -2.36 5.81
C GLY A 176 8.69 -3.69 6.18
N THR A 177 7.70 -3.59 7.07
CA THR A 177 6.87 -4.70 7.53
C THR A 177 5.41 -4.31 7.49
N GLY A 178 4.54 -5.29 7.33
CA GLY A 178 3.12 -5.00 7.42
C GLY A 178 2.26 -6.23 7.32
N GLU A 179 0.98 -5.96 7.24
CA GLU A 179 -0.04 -6.98 7.15
C GLU A 179 -1.09 -6.55 6.11
N CYS A 180 -1.82 -7.51 5.56
CA CYS A 180 -3.06 -7.30 4.81
C CYS A 180 -4.19 -8.15 5.41
N GLN A 181 -5.42 -7.66 5.34
CA GLN A 181 -6.64 -8.37 5.68
C GLN A 181 -7.58 -8.39 4.48
N LEU A 182 -8.12 -9.56 4.16
CA LEU A 182 -9.16 -9.74 3.16
C LEU A 182 -10.55 -9.57 3.80
N SER A 183 -11.55 -9.23 3.00
CA SER A 183 -12.97 -9.17 3.42
C SER A 183 -13.47 -10.48 4.04
N ASN A 184 -12.95 -11.61 3.57
CA ASN A 184 -13.29 -12.94 4.07
C ASN A 184 -12.62 -13.29 5.43
N GLY A 185 -11.77 -12.40 5.97
CA GLY A 185 -11.08 -12.56 7.25
C GLY A 185 -9.67 -13.14 7.16
N GLU A 186 -9.23 -13.63 6.00
CA GLU A 186 -7.85 -14.07 5.80
C GLU A 186 -6.84 -12.93 5.99
N ARG A 187 -5.62 -13.30 6.40
CA ARG A 187 -4.56 -12.34 6.70
C ARG A 187 -3.29 -12.69 5.95
N ILE A 188 -2.49 -11.68 5.65
CA ILE A 188 -1.21 -11.86 4.98
C ILE A 188 -0.18 -11.01 5.73
N THR A 189 0.87 -11.61 6.26
CA THR A 189 2.00 -10.84 6.82
C THR A 189 3.02 -10.59 5.72
N SER A 190 3.75 -9.49 5.77
CA SER A 190 4.77 -9.15 4.77
C SER A 190 5.98 -8.51 5.43
N ARG A 191 7.16 -8.91 4.96
CA ARG A 191 8.45 -8.27 5.22
C ARG A 191 9.08 -8.02 3.87
N PHE A 192 9.57 -6.81 3.65
CA PHE A 192 10.18 -6.44 2.41
C PHE A 192 11.46 -5.65 2.62
N GLU A 193 12.48 -6.05 1.90
CA GLU A 193 13.80 -5.44 1.96
C GLU A 193 13.87 -4.23 1.01
N PRO A 194 14.80 -3.29 1.25
CA PRO A 194 15.00 -2.15 0.37
C PRO A 194 15.30 -2.57 -1.08
N GLN A 195 14.77 -1.81 -2.05
CA GLN A 195 14.87 -2.05 -3.50
C GLN A 195 15.55 -0.90 -4.25
#